data_AF-A0A7C9IE91-F1
#
_entry.id   AF-A0A7C9IE91-F1
#
_cell.length_a   1.000
_cell.length_b   1.000
_cell.length_c   1.000
_cell.angle_alpha   90.00
_cell.angle_beta   90.00
_cell.angle_gamma   90.00
#
_symmetry.space_group_name_H-M   'P 1'
#
loop_
_entity.id
_entity.type
_entity.pdbx_description
1 polymer ?
#
loop_
_entity_poly.entity_id
_entity_poly.type
_entity_poly.pdbx_seq_one_letter_code
_entity_poly.pdbx_strand_id
1 'polypeptide(L)'
;MRTYAEELLQALRAWQTHTVDLGPLHVGSPRTARFQVIGIGGCSAHGHGGLRRTQVEYIQMPGPRQYTTGEVVSVIQRLGVNKAHASQAALLERIRAGQGPSTLLRENGNGWAAPTSWSKGYAQALFLLAIQLGDPEADCCLSLIR
;
A
#
# COMPACT_ATOMS: atom_id res chain seq x y z
N MET A 1 -2.80 -17.91 4.13
CA MET A 1 -2.76 -17.53 2.70
C MET A 1 -4.12 -17.18 2.09
N ARG A 2 -5.08 -18.11 1.91
CA ARG A 2 -6.36 -17.77 1.23
C ARG A 2 -7.17 -16.72 1.99
N THR A 3 -7.29 -16.91 3.30
CA THR A 3 -7.90 -15.94 4.23
C THR A 3 -7.17 -14.59 4.19
N TYR A 4 -5.84 -14.61 4.14
CA TYR A 4 -5.05 -13.38 4.03
C TYR A 4 -5.26 -12.65 2.70
N ALA A 5 -5.43 -13.35 1.58
CA ALA A 5 -5.86 -12.71 0.32
C ALA A 5 -7.27 -12.08 0.45
N GLU A 6 -8.19 -12.74 1.16
CA GLU A 6 -9.53 -12.22 1.42
C GLU A 6 -9.47 -10.95 2.27
N GLU A 7 -8.64 -10.93 3.32
CA GLU A 7 -8.42 -9.75 4.15
C GLU A 7 -7.87 -8.58 3.33
N LEU A 8 -6.88 -8.82 2.47
CA LEU A 8 -6.35 -7.81 1.56
C LEU A 8 -7.42 -7.30 0.57
N LEU A 9 -8.29 -8.18 0.07
CA LEU A 9 -9.40 -7.80 -0.80
C LEU A 9 -10.37 -6.88 -0.06
N GLN A 10 -10.80 -7.26 1.15
CA GLN A 10 -11.74 -6.46 1.93
C GLN A 10 -11.12 -5.12 2.36
N ALA A 11 -9.85 -5.10 2.74
CA ALA A 11 -9.12 -3.87 3.08
C ALA A 11 -9.05 -2.91 1.88
N LEU A 12 -8.75 -3.42 0.68
CA LEU A 12 -8.70 -2.64 -0.55
C LEU A 12 -10.09 -2.09 -0.93
N ARG A 13 -11.15 -2.89 -0.78
CA ARG A 13 -12.55 -2.48 -1.09
C ARG A 13 -13.13 -1.49 -0.10
N ALA A 14 -12.86 -1.69 1.19
CA ALA A 14 -13.30 -0.79 2.25
C ALA A 14 -12.55 0.55 2.20
N TRP A 15 -11.52 0.66 1.35
CA TRP A 15 -10.59 1.78 1.37
C TRP A 15 -10.21 2.12 2.80
N GLN A 16 -9.92 1.10 3.62
CA GLN A 16 -9.49 1.29 5.00
C GLN A 16 -8.08 1.91 5.00
N THR A 17 -8.05 3.18 4.61
CA THR A 17 -6.96 4.13 4.76
C THR A 17 -7.34 4.86 6.03
N HIS A 18 -7.01 4.26 7.17
CA HIS A 18 -7.23 4.91 8.46
C HIS A 18 -6.53 6.26 8.44
N THR A 19 -7.25 7.28 8.90
CA THR A 19 -6.74 8.64 9.08
C THR A 19 -5.53 8.54 10.00
N VAL A 20 -4.34 8.86 9.48
CA VAL A 20 -3.14 8.94 10.29
C VAL A 20 -3.34 10.11 11.25
N ASP A 21 -3.62 9.82 12.52
CA ASP A 21 -3.39 10.80 13.58
C ASP A 21 -1.89 11.08 13.55
N LEU A 22 -1.55 12.25 13.02
CA LEU A 22 -0.19 12.66 12.75
C LEU A 22 0.59 12.57 14.06
N GLY A 23 1.55 11.65 14.12
CA GLY A 23 2.52 11.61 15.21
C GLY A 23 3.28 12.94 15.30
N PRO A 24 4.00 13.18 16.40
CA PRO A 24 4.71 14.44 16.61
C PRO A 24 5.63 14.77 15.41
N LEU A 25 5.53 16.02 14.94
CA LEU A 25 6.38 16.57 13.89
C LEU A 25 7.84 16.61 14.37
N HIS A 26 8.73 15.96 13.62
CA HIS A 26 10.17 15.98 13.87
C HIS A 26 10.88 16.78 12.78
N VAL A 27 11.73 17.72 13.23
CA VAL A 27 12.59 18.55 12.36
C VAL A 27 14.04 18.14 12.60
N GLY A 28 14.70 17.57 11.59
CA GLY A 28 16.12 17.16 11.68
C GLY A 28 16.41 15.77 11.09
N SER A 29 17.63 15.28 11.24
CA SER A 29 18.02 13.95 10.72
C SER A 29 17.45 12.82 11.59
N PRO A 30 16.62 11.92 11.02
CA PRO A 30 16.03 10.83 11.77
C PRO A 30 17.10 9.81 12.21
N ARG A 31 17.14 9.49 13.51
CA ARG A 31 18.17 8.58 14.06
C ARG A 31 17.71 7.13 14.27
N THR A 32 16.41 6.84 14.44
CA THR A 32 15.99 5.49 14.92
C THR A 32 14.55 5.05 14.62
N ALA A 33 13.70 5.83 13.93
CA ALA A 33 12.30 5.45 13.65
C ALA A 33 11.97 5.41 12.15
N ARG A 34 10.81 4.81 11.78
CA ARG A 34 10.23 4.91 10.44
C ARG A 34 9.57 6.27 10.30
N PHE A 35 10.16 7.15 9.50
CA PHE A 35 9.65 8.49 9.27
C PHE A 35 9.05 8.61 7.87
N GLN A 36 7.93 9.30 7.75
CA GLN A 36 7.37 9.74 6.46
C GLN A 36 7.72 11.21 6.26
N VAL A 37 8.25 11.54 5.08
CA VAL A 37 8.46 12.93 4.67
C VAL A 37 7.11 13.50 4.27
N ILE A 38 6.67 14.55 4.95
CA ILE A 38 5.38 15.21 4.68
C ILE A 38 5.55 16.58 4.00
N GLY A 39 6.77 17.12 3.98
CA GLY A 39 7.05 18.41 3.38
C GLY A 39 8.55 18.68 3.27
N ILE A 40 8.91 19.47 2.27
CA ILE A 40 10.23 20.11 2.17
C ILE A 40 9.97 21.60 2.34
N GLY A 41 10.22 22.10 3.54
CA GLY A 41 10.03 23.49 3.92
C GLY A 41 11.32 24.29 3.75
N GLY A 42 11.20 25.48 3.13
CA GLY A 42 12.26 26.48 3.13
C GLY A 42 11.89 27.64 4.05
N CYS A 43 12.32 27.61 5.31
CA CYS A 43 12.22 28.78 6.17
C CYS A 43 13.25 29.82 5.71
N SER A 44 12.77 30.87 5.02
CA SER A 44 13.56 32.09 4.87
C SER A 44 13.50 32.83 6.19
N ALA A 45 14.55 32.73 7.00
CA ALA A 45 14.70 33.57 8.17
C ALA A 45 14.59 35.04 7.71
N HIS A 46 13.47 35.69 8.03
CA HIS A 46 13.35 37.12 7.88
C HIS A 46 14.31 37.75 8.88
N GLY A 47 15.45 38.19 8.38
CA GLY A 47 16.46 38.89 9.16
C GLY A 47 17.86 38.30 8.96
N HIS A 48 18.62 38.96 8.09
CA HIS A 48 20.08 38.91 7.97
C HIS A 48 20.72 37.58 7.54
N GLY A 49 21.22 37.60 6.28
CA GLY A 49 22.30 36.77 5.74
C GLY A 49 22.64 35.48 6.49
N GLY A 50 21.89 34.40 6.24
CA GLY A 50 22.16 33.08 6.79
C GLY A 50 21.68 31.99 5.84
N LEU A 51 22.50 30.95 5.65
CA LEU A 51 22.29 29.85 4.71
C LEU A 51 20.82 29.39 4.64
N ARG A 52 20.27 29.31 3.42
CA ARG A 52 19.04 28.55 3.13
C ARG A 52 19.25 27.10 3.57
N ARG A 53 18.83 26.76 4.78
CA ARG A 53 18.75 25.37 5.23
C ARG A 53 17.43 24.80 4.75
N THR A 54 17.48 23.93 3.74
CA THR A 54 16.38 23.06 3.37
C THR A 54 16.06 22.19 4.59
N GLN A 55 14.87 22.34 5.17
CA GLN A 55 14.42 21.50 6.27
C GLN A 55 13.43 20.47 5.72
N VAL A 56 13.70 19.21 6.03
CA VAL A 56 12.79 18.10 5.71
C VAL A 56 11.95 17.85 6.95
N GLU A 57 10.64 17.90 6.78
CA GLU A 57 9.68 17.66 7.84
C GLU A 57 9.29 16.19 7.86
N TYR A 58 9.43 15.57 9.03
CA TYR A 58 9.17 14.15 9.23
C TYR A 58 8.04 13.95 10.23
N ILE A 59 7.20 12.94 9.98
CA ILE A 59 6.28 12.41 10.99
C ILE A 59 6.77 11.05 11.43
N GLN A 60 6.87 10.85 12.74
CA GLN A 60 7.12 9.54 13.32
C GLN A 60 5.83 8.71 13.24
N MET A 61 5.86 7.60 12.51
CA MET A 61 4.69 6.71 12.39
C MET A 61 4.65 5.71 13.56
N PRO A 62 3.64 5.73 14.45
CA PRO A 62 3.43 4.65 15.41
C PRO A 62 2.57 3.54 14.77
N GLY A 63 3.01 2.28 14.89
CA GLY A 63 2.22 1.11 14.48
C GLY A 63 2.43 0.62 13.04
N PRO A 64 1.72 -0.44 12.61
CA PRO A 64 1.79 -0.96 11.25
C PRO A 64 1.35 0.14 10.28
N ARG A 65 2.24 0.47 9.33
CA ARG A 65 2.04 1.57 8.37
C ARG A 65 0.73 1.36 7.61
N GLN A 66 -0.18 2.30 7.76
CA GLN A 66 -1.42 2.36 7.00
C GLN A 66 -1.17 3.21 5.75
N TYR A 67 -1.51 2.68 4.57
CA TYR A 67 -1.26 3.37 3.30
C TYR A 67 -2.44 4.28 2.96
N THR A 68 -2.15 5.48 2.49
CA THR A 68 -3.17 6.38 1.96
C THR A 68 -3.71 5.86 0.62
N THR A 69 -4.90 6.31 0.26
CA THR A 69 -5.52 5.99 -1.04
C THR A 69 -4.59 6.38 -2.20
N GLY A 70 -3.92 7.53 -2.09
CA GLY A 70 -2.97 8.01 -3.08
C GLY A 70 -1.72 7.13 -3.21
N GLU A 71 -1.18 6.61 -2.11
CA GLU A 71 -0.04 5.69 -2.13
C GLU A 71 -0.41 4.36 -2.79
N VAL A 72 -1.59 3.80 -2.46
CA VAL A 72 -2.09 2.56 -3.08
C VAL A 72 -2.28 2.74 -4.58
N VAL A 73 -2.94 3.83 -5.00
CA VAL A 73 -3.13 4.16 -6.43
C VAL A 73 -1.80 4.34 -7.15
N SER A 74 -0.83 5.03 -6.54
CA SER A 74 0.49 5.22 -7.11
C SER A 74 1.23 3.89 -7.32
N VAL A 75 1.10 2.94 -6.40
CA VAL A 75 1.67 1.59 -6.58
C VAL A 75 0.98 0.84 -7.72
N ILE A 76 -0.36 0.86 -7.78
CA ILE A 76 -1.12 0.21 -8.86
C ILE A 76 -0.70 0.76 -10.23
N GLN A 77 -0.58 2.08 -10.36
CA GLN A 77 -0.13 2.73 -11.59
C GLN A 77 1.30 2.33 -11.96
N ARG A 78 2.24 2.32 -11.00
CA ARG A 78 3.62 1.88 -11.23
C ARG A 78 3.69 0.42 -11.69
N LEU A 79 2.87 -0.46 -11.10
CA LEU A 79 2.73 -1.85 -11.55
C LEU A 79 2.20 -1.92 -12.99
N GLY A 80 1.25 -1.06 -13.35
CA GLY A 80 0.65 -1.01 -14.69
C GLY A 80 1.63 -0.58 -15.80
N VAL A 81 2.61 0.27 -15.48
CA VAL A 81 3.66 0.68 -16.43
C VAL A 81 4.62 -0.47 -16.73
N ASN A 82 4.84 -1.38 -15.77
CA ASN A 82 5.68 -2.54 -15.98
C ASN A 82 4.91 -3.63 -16.76
N LYS A 83 5.37 -3.96 -17.98
CA LYS A 83 4.76 -5.00 -18.83
C LYS A 83 4.62 -6.36 -18.12
N ALA A 84 5.53 -6.69 -17.21
CA ALA A 84 5.48 -7.95 -16.45
C ALA A 84 4.34 -7.98 -15.40
N HIS A 85 3.81 -6.82 -15.01
CA HIS A 85 2.78 -6.68 -13.97
C HIS A 85 1.50 -5.98 -14.46
N ALA A 86 1.42 -5.65 -15.74
CA ALA A 86 0.31 -4.92 -16.33
C ALA A 86 -1.04 -5.66 -16.16
N SER A 87 -1.04 -7.00 -16.26
CA SER A 87 -2.25 -7.79 -16.07
C SER A 87 -2.72 -7.79 -14.60
N GLN A 88 -1.80 -7.83 -13.64
CA GLN A 88 -2.12 -7.71 -12.21
C GLN A 88 -2.64 -6.31 -11.86
N ALA A 89 -2.01 -5.26 -12.41
CA ALA A 89 -2.48 -3.89 -12.24
C ALA A 89 -3.92 -3.71 -12.76
N ALA A 90 -4.25 -4.31 -13.91
CA ALA A 90 -5.62 -4.29 -14.44
C ALA A 90 -6.64 -4.98 -13.51
N LEU A 91 -6.26 -6.06 -12.83
CA LEU A 91 -7.12 -6.71 -11.84
C LEU A 91 -7.33 -5.82 -10.60
N LEU A 92 -6.28 -5.16 -10.11
CA LEU A 92 -6.38 -4.23 -8.98
C LEU A 92 -7.28 -3.03 -9.33
N GLU A 93 -7.17 -2.49 -10.54
CA GLU A 93 -8.05 -1.43 -11.05
C GLU A 93 -9.52 -1.87 -11.12
N ARG A 94 -9.81 -3.14 -11.46
CA ARG A 94 -11.18 -3.66 -11.43
C ARG A 94 -11.74 -3.72 -10.02
N ILE A 95 -10.94 -4.15 -9.03
CA ILE A 95 -11.37 -4.10 -7.62
C ILE A 95 -11.65 -2.65 -7.22
N ARG A 96 -10.77 -1.72 -7.59
CA ARG A 96 -10.89 -0.29 -7.33
C ARG A 96 -12.18 0.31 -7.92
N ALA A 97 -12.54 -0.11 -9.13
CA ALA A 97 -13.75 0.30 -9.82
C ALA A 97 -15.03 -0.40 -9.30
N GLY A 98 -14.93 -1.25 -8.28
CA GLY A 98 -16.05 -2.04 -7.76
C GLY A 98 -16.50 -3.19 -8.68
N GLN A 99 -15.70 -3.52 -9.68
CA GLN A 99 -15.96 -4.57 -10.68
C GLN A 99 -15.21 -5.89 -10.39
N GLY A 100 -14.43 -5.92 -9.29
CA GLY A 100 -13.74 -7.11 -8.82
C GLY A 100 -14.67 -8.11 -8.11
N PRO A 101 -14.15 -9.30 -7.74
CA PRO A 101 -14.89 -10.27 -6.94
C PRO A 101 -15.28 -9.67 -5.59
N SER A 102 -16.48 -10.03 -5.11
CA SER A 102 -16.91 -9.65 -3.76
C SER A 102 -16.16 -10.42 -2.67
N THR A 103 -15.79 -11.66 -2.99
CA THR A 103 -15.00 -12.57 -2.17
C THR A 103 -14.16 -13.48 -3.08
N LEU A 104 -12.99 -13.88 -2.61
CA LEU A 104 -12.10 -14.86 -3.23
C LEU A 104 -12.35 -16.28 -2.71
N LEU A 105 -13.15 -16.43 -1.66
CA LEU A 105 -13.40 -17.71 -1.00
C LEU A 105 -14.79 -18.25 -1.34
N ARG A 106 -14.94 -19.58 -1.26
CA ARG A 106 -16.26 -20.22 -1.27
C ARG A 106 -17.02 -19.89 0.02
N GLU A 107 -18.34 -20.04 0.01
CA GLU A 107 -19.19 -19.83 1.19
C GLU A 107 -18.73 -20.66 2.41
N ASN A 108 -18.18 -21.86 2.18
CA ASN A 108 -17.67 -22.72 3.25
C ASN A 108 -16.22 -22.41 3.68
N GLY A 109 -15.57 -21.39 3.11
CA GLY A 109 -14.18 -21.00 3.40
C GLY A 109 -13.10 -22.00 2.96
N ASN A 110 -13.48 -23.22 2.53
CA ASN A 110 -12.56 -24.34 2.32
C ASN A 110 -11.85 -24.32 0.96
N GLY A 111 -11.95 -23.23 0.20
CA GLY A 111 -11.28 -23.11 -1.09
C GLY A 111 -11.54 -21.79 -1.80
N TRP A 112 -10.90 -21.64 -2.95
CA TRP A 112 -11.11 -20.49 -3.83
C TRP A 112 -12.51 -20.53 -4.46
N ALA A 113 -13.12 -19.35 -4.56
CA ALA A 113 -14.35 -19.14 -5.30
C ALA A 113 -14.16 -19.55 -6.77
N ALA A 114 -15.22 -20.09 -7.39
CA ALA A 114 -15.21 -20.45 -8.80
C ALA A 114 -15.43 -19.19 -9.68
N PRO A 115 -14.70 -19.03 -10.81
CA PRO A 115 -13.64 -19.91 -11.30
C PRO A 115 -12.35 -19.78 -10.47
N THR A 116 -11.75 -20.92 -10.09
CA THR A 116 -10.56 -20.94 -9.20
C THR A 116 -9.37 -20.15 -9.77
N SER A 117 -9.12 -20.25 -11.09
CA SER A 117 -8.04 -19.54 -11.76
C SER A 117 -8.20 -18.02 -11.67
N TRP A 118 -9.45 -17.54 -11.75
CA TRP A 118 -9.80 -16.14 -11.65
C TRP A 118 -9.56 -15.60 -10.23
N SER A 119 -10.07 -16.30 -9.21
CA SER A 119 -9.87 -15.93 -7.80
C SER A 119 -8.39 -15.97 -7.39
N LYS A 120 -7.63 -16.97 -7.86
CA LYS A 120 -6.18 -17.02 -7.65
C LYS A 120 -5.45 -15.85 -8.33
N GLY A 121 -5.88 -15.43 -9.52
CA GLY A 121 -5.31 -14.28 -10.22
C GLY A 121 -5.47 -12.98 -9.43
N TYR A 122 -6.64 -12.75 -8.82
CA TYR A 122 -6.84 -11.61 -7.93
C TYR A 122 -6.00 -11.71 -6.66
N ALA A 123 -5.93 -12.89 -6.03
CA ALA A 123 -5.08 -13.10 -4.87
C ALA A 123 -3.60 -12.80 -5.18
N GLN A 124 -3.08 -13.25 -6.32
CA GLN A 124 -1.73 -12.93 -6.78
C GLN A 124 -1.52 -11.42 -6.95
N ALA A 125 -2.49 -10.72 -7.54
CA ALA A 125 -2.43 -9.27 -7.71
C ALA A 125 -2.41 -8.53 -6.35
N LEU A 126 -3.21 -8.99 -5.39
CA LEU A 126 -3.25 -8.44 -4.03
C LEU A 126 -1.95 -8.67 -3.27
N PHE A 127 -1.33 -9.85 -3.36
CA PHE A 127 -0.03 -10.09 -2.75
C PHE A 127 1.07 -9.25 -3.38
N LEU A 128 1.06 -9.11 -4.71
CA LEU A 128 2.01 -8.24 -5.39
C LEU A 128 1.88 -6.78 -4.93
N LEU A 129 0.65 -6.29 -4.76
CA LEU A 129 0.38 -4.97 -4.19
C LEU A 129 0.94 -4.87 -2.76
N ALA A 130 0.65 -5.84 -1.89
CA ALA A 130 1.12 -5.84 -0.51
C ALA A 130 2.66 -5.87 -0.41
N ILE A 131 3.34 -6.65 -1.25
CA ILE A 131 4.82 -6.68 -1.35
C ILE A 131 5.36 -5.30 -1.74
N GLN A 132 4.77 -4.65 -2.75
CA GLN A 132 5.19 -3.32 -3.19
C GLN A 132 4.94 -2.22 -2.15
N LEU A 133 3.94 -2.43 -1.29
CA LEU A 133 3.70 -1.57 -0.13
C LEU A 133 4.69 -1.85 1.00
N GLY A 134 5.31 -3.03 1.03
CA GLY A 134 6.36 -3.41 1.98
C GLY A 134 5.90 -4.42 3.03
N ASP A 135 4.88 -5.21 2.71
CA ASP A 135 4.45 -6.35 3.53
C ASP A 135 5.27 -7.61 3.18
N PRO A 136 6.18 -8.07 4.05
CA PRO A 136 7.01 -9.23 3.78
C PRO A 136 6.24 -10.55 3.88
N GLU A 137 5.11 -10.61 4.60
CA GLU A 137 4.32 -11.84 4.75
C GLU A 137 3.62 -12.21 3.42
N ALA A 138 3.33 -11.20 2.60
CA ALA A 138 2.79 -11.35 1.27
C ALA A 138 3.74 -12.04 0.29
N ASP A 139 5.06 -11.97 0.48
CA ASP A 139 6.05 -12.62 -0.41
C ASP A 139 6.06 -14.15 -0.23
N CYS A 140 6.03 -14.60 1.03
CA CYS A 140 5.86 -16.01 1.37
C CYS A 140 4.54 -16.55 0.81
N CYS A 141 3.47 -15.78 0.95
CA CYS A 141 2.19 -16.11 0.37
C CYS A 141 2.28 -16.20 -1.16
N LEU A 142 2.76 -15.18 -1.87
CA LEU A 142 2.82 -15.18 -3.34
C LEU A 142 3.54 -16.40 -3.93
N SER A 143 4.58 -16.88 -3.25
CA SER A 143 5.33 -18.09 -3.63
C SER A 143 4.50 -19.38 -3.54
N LEU A 144 3.48 -19.43 -2.69
CA LEU A 144 2.62 -20.60 -2.44
C LEU A 144 1.38 -20.68 -3.34
N ILE A 145 1.05 -19.64 -4.11
CA ILE A 145 -0.10 -19.61 -5.05
C ILE A 145 0.29 -19.60 -6.52
N ARG A 146 1.56 -19.36 -6.83
CA ARG A 146 2.11 -19.65 -8.16
C ARG A 146 2.06 -21.14 -8.43
#